data_AF-A0A2T6DBN2-F1
#
_entry.id   AF-A0A2T6DBN2-F1
#
_cell.length_a   1.000
_cell.length_b   1.000
_cell.length_c   1.000
_cell.angle_alpha   90.00
_cell.angle_beta   90.00
_cell.angle_gamma   90.00
#
_symmetry.space_group_name_H-M   'P 1'
#
loop_
_entity.id
_entity.type
_entity.pdbx_description
1 polymer ?
#
loop_
_entity_poly.entity_id
_entity_poly.type
_entity_poly.pdbx_seq_one_letter_code
_entity_poly.pdbx_strand_id
1 'polypeptide(L)'
;MKNLILSTALFLGLAISSMAPALAHEAAKAGPTGGRVLHKGEPHAEFFVNADKKVEIRFLDDKNKVIAPADQKVTVIVGERSNPTTLSFTKDGDKLISDKALPAGEVMPAVVQIKPTADGKAVTEKFNLNLAKCPTCKLQEYACECAH
;
A
#
# COMPACT_ATOMS: atom_id res chain seq x y z
N MET A 1 -19.11 67.36 31.40
CA MET A 1 -17.97 68.21 31.00
C MET A 1 -16.96 67.28 30.33
N LYS A 2 -17.12 67.02 29.02
CA LYS A 2 -16.32 67.59 27.89
C LYS A 2 -14.80 67.44 28.09
N ASN A 3 -14.19 66.75 27.12
CA ASN A 3 -12.82 66.83 26.55
C ASN A 3 -12.53 65.42 25.95
N LEU A 4 -12.68 65.09 24.65
CA LEU A 4 -12.23 65.65 23.37
C LEU A 4 -10.71 65.81 23.24
N ILE A 5 -9.99 64.79 22.72
CA ILE A 5 -8.81 64.85 21.80
C ILE A 5 -8.68 63.43 21.15
N LEU A 6 -9.05 63.20 19.88
CA LEU A 6 -8.31 63.34 18.60
C LEU A 6 -7.19 62.31 18.32
N SER A 7 -7.44 61.50 17.29
CA SER A 7 -6.51 61.02 16.23
C SER A 7 -5.48 59.93 16.49
N THR A 8 -5.64 58.78 15.83
CA THR A 8 -4.74 58.32 14.74
C THR A 8 -5.28 57.04 14.08
N ALA A 9 -5.57 57.12 12.78
CA ALA A 9 -5.83 55.96 11.94
C ALA A 9 -4.49 55.32 11.56
N LEU A 10 -4.35 54.01 11.74
CA LEU A 10 -3.28 53.23 11.13
C LEU A 10 -3.92 52.09 10.34
N PHE A 11 -3.79 52.21 9.01
CA PHE A 11 -4.18 51.20 8.03
C PHE A 11 -3.34 49.93 8.24
N LEU A 12 -3.99 48.80 8.52
CA LEU A 12 -3.36 47.49 8.45
C LEU A 12 -3.90 46.77 7.22
N GLY A 13 -3.03 46.64 6.21
CA GLY A 13 -3.36 46.05 4.92
C GLY A 13 -3.78 44.59 5.04
N LEU A 14 -4.89 44.26 4.41
CA LEU A 14 -5.38 42.90 4.28
C LEU A 14 -4.58 42.21 3.15
N ALA A 15 -3.52 41.49 3.52
CA ALA A 15 -2.79 40.63 2.59
C ALA A 15 -3.66 39.41 2.23
N ILE A 16 -4.25 39.42 1.04
CA ILE A 16 -4.94 38.27 0.47
C ILE A 16 -3.85 37.27 0.05
N SER A 17 -3.55 36.31 0.92
CA SER A 17 -2.71 35.16 0.55
C SER A 17 -3.52 34.22 -0.32
N SER A 18 -3.13 34.12 -1.58
CA SER A 18 -3.60 33.14 -2.55
C SER A 18 -3.21 31.72 -2.11
N MET A 19 -4.14 31.00 -1.48
CA MET A 19 -4.02 29.55 -1.30
C MET A 19 -4.39 28.86 -2.61
N ALA A 20 -3.35 28.46 -3.36
CA ALA A 20 -3.50 27.46 -4.41
C ALA A 20 -3.87 26.10 -3.76
N PRO A 21 -4.87 25.36 -4.26
CA PRO A 21 -5.15 24.02 -3.77
C PRO A 21 -3.99 23.10 -4.19
N ALA A 22 -3.20 22.64 -3.22
CA ALA A 22 -2.33 21.50 -3.43
C ALA A 22 -3.21 20.29 -3.72
N LEU A 23 -3.06 19.71 -4.91
CA LEU A 23 -3.55 18.36 -5.21
C LEU A 23 -2.80 17.41 -4.27
N ALA A 24 -3.39 17.14 -3.11
CA ALA A 24 -2.90 16.12 -2.19
C ALA A 24 -3.07 14.76 -2.85
N HIS A 25 -2.01 14.26 -3.49
CA HIS A 25 -1.86 12.84 -3.73
C HIS A 25 -1.74 12.21 -2.34
N GLU A 26 -2.75 11.46 -1.89
CA GLU A 26 -2.64 10.74 -0.62
C GLU A 26 -1.34 9.92 -0.66
N ALA A 27 -0.48 10.11 0.34
CA ALA A 27 0.73 9.33 0.46
C ALA A 27 0.36 7.85 0.53
N ALA A 28 1.11 7.00 -0.18
CA ALA A 28 0.93 5.56 -0.11
C ALA A 28 1.07 5.12 1.35
N LYS A 29 0.02 4.52 1.93
CA LYS A 29 0.07 3.99 3.30
C LYS A 29 0.38 2.50 3.23
N ALA A 30 1.27 2.04 4.11
CA ALA A 30 1.45 0.62 4.30
C ALA A 30 0.15 -0.02 4.83
N GLY A 31 -0.01 -1.32 4.57
CA GLY A 31 -1.11 -2.08 5.12
C GLY A 31 -0.98 -2.29 6.64
N PRO A 32 -2.03 -2.81 7.29
CA PRO A 32 -2.06 -2.99 8.74
C PRO A 32 -0.96 -3.90 9.29
N THR A 33 -0.30 -4.72 8.45
CA THR A 33 0.83 -5.57 8.84
C THR A 33 2.19 -5.07 8.34
N GLY A 34 2.25 -3.85 7.79
CA GLY A 34 3.46 -3.26 7.23
C GLY A 34 3.80 -3.77 5.83
N GLY A 35 2.86 -4.44 5.16
CA GLY A 35 2.95 -4.87 3.77
C GLY A 35 2.47 -3.82 2.78
N ARG A 36 2.53 -4.17 1.49
CA ARG A 36 2.02 -3.33 0.39
C ARG A 36 0.51 -3.54 0.23
N VAL A 37 -0.28 -2.48 0.24
CA VAL A 37 -1.69 -2.57 -0.16
C VAL A 37 -1.79 -2.63 -1.70
N LEU A 38 -2.56 -3.60 -2.17
CA LEU A 38 -2.92 -3.86 -3.56
C LEU A 38 -4.33 -3.33 -3.79
N HIS A 39 -4.44 -2.26 -4.57
CA HIS A 39 -5.69 -1.49 -4.74
C HIS A 39 -6.51 -1.93 -5.96
N LYS A 40 -6.00 -2.81 -6.82
CA LYS A 40 -6.65 -3.14 -8.10
C LYS A 40 -7.78 -4.17 -8.02
N GLY A 41 -8.21 -4.59 -6.83
CA GLY A 41 -9.31 -5.55 -6.64
C GLY A 41 -10.12 -5.27 -5.38
N GLU A 42 -11.36 -5.73 -5.36
CA GLU A 42 -12.25 -5.65 -4.19
C GLU A 42 -12.56 -7.05 -3.66
N PRO A 43 -12.42 -7.28 -2.34
CA PRO A 43 -11.79 -6.39 -1.36
C PRO A 43 -10.31 -6.10 -1.69
N HIS A 44 -9.80 -4.94 -1.25
CA HIS A 44 -8.36 -4.65 -1.33
C HIS A 44 -7.58 -5.75 -0.62
N ALA A 45 -6.31 -5.93 -0.96
CA ALA A 45 -5.46 -6.94 -0.34
C ALA A 45 -4.13 -6.35 0.11
N GLU A 46 -3.59 -6.81 1.23
CA GLU A 46 -2.22 -6.54 1.65
C GLU A 46 -1.32 -7.71 1.26
N PHE A 47 -0.23 -7.40 0.57
CA PHE A 47 0.89 -8.30 0.29
C PHE A 47 1.96 -8.12 1.34
N PHE A 48 2.30 -9.19 2.06
CA PHE A 48 3.32 -9.18 3.11
C PHE A 48 4.29 -10.36 2.96
N VAL A 49 5.58 -10.13 3.17
CA VAL A 49 6.61 -11.19 3.21
C VAL A 49 6.99 -11.46 4.65
N ASN A 50 6.71 -12.68 5.13
CA ASN A 50 6.96 -13.06 6.51
C ASN A 50 8.41 -13.51 6.76
N ALA A 51 8.73 -13.85 8.01
CA ALA A 51 10.08 -14.25 8.42
C ALA A 51 10.59 -15.53 7.71
N ASP A 52 9.68 -16.41 7.30
CA ASP A 52 9.99 -17.64 6.54
C ASP A 52 10.12 -17.39 5.03
N LYS A 53 10.12 -16.11 4.62
CA LYS A 53 10.11 -15.65 3.22
C LYS A 53 8.89 -16.16 2.44
N LYS A 54 7.81 -16.53 3.12
CA LYS A 54 6.53 -16.82 2.48
C LYS A 54 5.76 -15.53 2.28
N VAL A 55 4.92 -15.53 1.25
CA VAL A 55 3.99 -14.44 1.00
C VAL A 55 2.70 -14.72 1.75
N GLU A 56 2.23 -13.71 2.46
CA GLU A 56 0.92 -13.66 3.09
C GLU A 56 0.06 -12.64 2.35
N ILE A 57 -1.19 -13.01 2.09
CA ILE A 57 -2.20 -12.11 1.52
C ILE A 57 -3.33 -11.97 2.51
N ARG A 58 -3.60 -10.74 2.94
CA ARG A 58 -4.73 -10.40 3.82
C ARG A 58 -5.72 -9.55 3.05
N PHE A 59 -6.99 -9.91 3.03
CA PHE A 59 -8.01 -9.05 2.43
C PHE A 59 -8.43 -7.98 3.42
N LEU A 60 -8.76 -6.79 2.92
CA LEU A 60 -9.01 -5.59 3.71
C LEU A 60 -10.40 -5.05 3.41
N ASP A 61 -11.12 -4.61 4.44
CA ASP A 61 -12.34 -3.82 4.29
C ASP A 61 -12.03 -2.35 3.94
N ASP A 62 -13.08 -1.56 3.71
CA ASP A 62 -12.98 -0.12 3.38
C ASP A 62 -12.34 0.72 4.50
N LYS A 63 -12.17 0.14 5.69
CA LYS A 63 -11.53 0.76 6.86
C LYS A 63 -10.10 0.26 7.07
N ASN A 64 -9.53 -0.42 6.07
CA ASN A 64 -8.19 -0.99 6.09
C ASN A 64 -8.01 -2.06 7.19
N LYS A 65 -9.08 -2.77 7.56
CA LYS A 65 -9.05 -3.86 8.53
C LYS A 65 -9.04 -5.21 7.83
N VAL A 66 -8.27 -6.15 8.38
CA VAL A 66 -8.20 -7.51 7.87
C VAL A 66 -9.56 -8.21 7.99
N ILE A 67 -9.98 -8.84 6.89
CA ILE A 67 -11.17 -9.69 6.81
C ILE A 67 -10.77 -11.09 6.31
N ALA A 68 -11.54 -12.09 6.73
CA ALA A 68 -11.26 -13.48 6.38
C ALA A 68 -11.38 -13.73 4.86
N PRO A 69 -10.50 -14.55 4.25
CA PRO A 69 -10.63 -14.94 2.86
C PRO A 69 -11.92 -15.74 2.60
N ALA A 70 -12.72 -15.27 1.64
CA ALA A 70 -13.88 -15.97 1.10
C ALA A 70 -13.45 -16.84 -0.11
N ASP A 71 -14.03 -16.64 -1.28
CA ASP A 71 -13.76 -17.46 -2.48
C ASP A 71 -12.66 -16.89 -3.39
N GLN A 72 -11.95 -15.86 -2.90
CA GLN A 72 -10.87 -15.25 -3.67
C GLN A 72 -9.75 -16.26 -3.95
N LYS A 73 -9.17 -16.17 -5.15
CA LYS A 73 -7.96 -16.93 -5.52
C LYS A 73 -6.83 -15.96 -5.82
N VAL A 74 -5.64 -16.27 -5.31
CA VAL A 74 -4.44 -15.48 -5.55
C VAL A 74 -3.35 -16.36 -6.14
N THR A 75 -2.65 -15.82 -7.14
CA THR A 75 -1.42 -16.38 -7.70
C THR A 75 -0.37 -15.28 -7.72
N VAL A 76 0.85 -15.60 -7.31
CA VAL A 76 1.98 -14.67 -7.39
C VAL A 76 3.06 -15.29 -8.27
N ILE A 77 3.53 -14.54 -9.24
CA ILE A 77 4.66 -14.94 -10.09
C ILE A 77 5.82 -13.99 -9.77
N VAL A 78 6.96 -14.52 -9.37
CA VAL A 78 8.11 -13.75 -8.89
C VAL A 78 9.44 -14.33 -9.36
N GLY A 79 10.48 -13.49 -9.45
CA GLY A 79 11.82 -13.91 -9.85
C GLY A 79 12.14 -13.50 -11.29
N GLU A 80 13.24 -14.03 -11.83
CA GLU A 80 13.67 -13.67 -13.19
C GLU A 80 12.64 -14.05 -14.25
N ARG A 81 12.48 -13.18 -15.25
CA ARG A 81 11.50 -13.42 -16.34
C ARG A 81 11.80 -14.69 -17.14
N SER A 82 13.06 -15.06 -17.25
CA SER A 82 13.56 -16.28 -17.90
C SER A 82 13.24 -17.55 -17.09
N ASN A 83 13.09 -17.45 -15.77
CA ASN A 83 12.85 -18.58 -14.88
C ASN A 83 11.97 -18.18 -13.69
N PRO A 84 10.68 -17.89 -13.91
CA PRO A 84 9.82 -17.37 -12.87
C PRO A 84 9.39 -18.47 -11.89
N THR A 85 9.26 -18.10 -10.62
CA THR A 85 8.65 -18.93 -9.58
C THR A 85 7.17 -18.54 -9.42
N THR A 86 6.26 -19.50 -9.63
CA THR A 86 4.82 -19.30 -9.40
C THR A 86 4.42 -19.82 -8.02
N LEU A 87 3.93 -18.96 -7.13
CA LEU A 87 3.39 -19.28 -5.82
C LEU A 87 1.87 -19.50 -5.90
N SER A 88 1.41 -20.57 -5.26
CA SER A 88 -0.01 -20.83 -5.01
C SER A 88 -0.33 -20.62 -3.54
N PHE A 89 -1.60 -20.39 -3.21
CA PHE A 89 -1.99 -19.96 -1.87
C PHE A 89 -3.04 -20.87 -1.26
N THR A 90 -2.95 -21.06 0.06
CA THR A 90 -3.92 -21.79 0.88
C THR A 90 -4.40 -20.91 2.02
N LYS A 91 -5.62 -21.15 2.51
CA LYS A 91 -6.16 -20.41 3.67
C LYS A 91 -5.40 -20.83 4.94
N ASP A 92 -5.01 -19.84 5.72
CA ASP A 92 -4.38 -20.01 7.04
C ASP A 92 -4.94 -18.95 8.00
N GLY A 93 -6.12 -19.24 8.56
CA GLY A 93 -6.87 -18.30 9.40
C GLY A 93 -7.46 -17.14 8.58
N ASP A 94 -7.11 -15.92 8.96
CA ASP A 94 -7.57 -14.65 8.35
C ASP A 94 -6.72 -14.20 7.14
N LYS A 95 -5.79 -15.03 6.69
CA LYS A 95 -4.90 -14.76 5.57
C LYS A 95 -4.83 -15.95 4.62
N LEU A 96 -4.30 -15.69 3.44
CA LEU A 96 -3.76 -16.72 2.55
C LEU A 96 -2.25 -16.78 2.73
N ILE A 97 -1.66 -17.98 2.73
CA ILE A 97 -0.21 -18.18 2.79
C ILE A 97 0.29 -18.96 1.57
N SER A 98 1.47 -18.58 1.06
CA SER A 98 2.08 -19.25 -0.08
C SER A 98 2.53 -20.68 0.24
N ASP A 99 2.40 -21.55 -0.75
CA ASP A 99 2.84 -22.95 -0.71
C ASP A 99 4.34 -23.07 -0.45
N LYS A 100 5.13 -22.18 -1.05
CA LYS A 100 6.59 -22.11 -0.93
C LYS A 100 7.10 -20.71 -0.57
N ALA A 101 8.34 -20.66 -0.12
CA ALA A 101 9.07 -19.42 0.08
C ALA A 101 9.42 -18.74 -1.27
N LEU A 102 9.68 -17.45 -1.21
CA LEU A 102 10.22 -16.68 -2.33
C LEU A 102 11.58 -17.26 -2.79
N PRO A 103 11.88 -17.17 -4.10
CA PRO A 103 13.22 -17.48 -4.59
C PRO A 103 14.26 -16.51 -3.99
N ALA A 104 15.53 -16.89 -4.07
CA ALA A 104 16.62 -16.00 -3.65
C ALA A 104 16.66 -14.75 -4.54
N GLY A 105 16.91 -13.60 -3.92
CA GLY A 105 17.00 -12.31 -4.59
C GLY A 105 16.55 -11.19 -3.66
N GLU A 106 17.17 -10.02 -3.76
CA GLU A 106 16.78 -8.84 -2.97
C GLU A 106 15.74 -7.99 -3.71
N VAL A 107 15.92 -7.82 -5.03
CA VAL A 107 15.01 -7.09 -5.91
C VAL A 107 14.60 -7.99 -7.04
N MET A 108 13.30 -8.26 -7.16
CA MET A 108 12.76 -9.15 -8.18
C MET A 108 11.42 -8.61 -8.71
N PRO A 109 11.09 -8.78 -9.99
CA PRO A 109 9.76 -8.44 -10.46
C PRO A 109 8.74 -9.39 -9.86
N ALA A 110 7.58 -8.85 -9.46
CA ALA A 110 6.45 -9.59 -8.95
C ALA A 110 5.19 -9.23 -9.75
N VAL A 111 4.41 -10.25 -10.08
CA VAL A 111 3.09 -10.14 -10.69
C VAL A 111 2.09 -10.83 -9.78
N VAL A 112 1.17 -10.08 -9.21
CA VAL A 112 0.09 -10.58 -8.36
C VAL A 112 -1.18 -10.61 -9.17
N GLN A 113 -1.83 -11.77 -9.23
CA GLN A 113 -3.13 -11.95 -9.83
C GLN A 113 -4.14 -12.30 -8.75
N ILE A 114 -5.19 -11.49 -8.64
CA ILE A 114 -6.28 -11.70 -7.68
C ILE A 114 -7.55 -11.95 -8.47
N LYS A 115 -8.21 -13.07 -8.21
CA LYS A 115 -9.58 -13.31 -8.67
C LYS A 115 -10.52 -13.10 -7.48
N PRO A 116 -11.45 -12.13 -7.55
CA PRO A 116 -12.41 -11.89 -6.46
C PRO A 116 -13.34 -13.08 -6.19
N THR A 117 -13.60 -13.90 -7.22
CA THR A 117 -14.39 -15.14 -7.15
C THR A 117 -13.70 -16.23 -7.97
N ALA A 118 -14.07 -17.50 -7.77
CA ALA A 118 -13.45 -18.62 -8.47
C ALA A 118 -13.47 -18.50 -10.01
N ASP A 119 -14.56 -17.98 -10.56
CA ASP A 119 -14.80 -17.82 -12.00
C ASP A 119 -14.61 -16.36 -12.49
N GLY A 120 -14.25 -15.46 -11.58
CA GLY A 120 -14.04 -14.05 -11.88
C GLY A 120 -12.81 -13.79 -12.74
N LYS A 121 -12.83 -12.65 -13.45
CA LYS A 121 -11.64 -12.14 -14.15
C LYS A 121 -10.58 -11.76 -13.12
N ALA A 122 -9.34 -12.16 -13.39
CA ALA A 122 -8.23 -11.78 -12.56
C ALA A 122 -7.90 -10.29 -12.76
N VAL A 123 -7.75 -9.56 -11.66
CA VAL A 123 -7.07 -8.27 -11.64
C VAL A 123 -5.59 -8.51 -11.43
N THR A 124 -4.75 -7.71 -12.08
CA THR A 124 -3.29 -7.89 -12.05
C THR A 124 -2.61 -6.64 -11.51
N GLU A 125 -1.76 -6.84 -10.51
CA GLU A 125 -0.86 -5.83 -9.99
C GLU A 125 0.59 -6.26 -10.21
N LYS A 126 1.44 -5.31 -10.62
CA LYS A 126 2.85 -5.57 -10.93
C LYS A 126 3.71 -4.55 -10.21
N PHE A 127 4.77 -5.01 -9.57
CA PHE A 127 5.75 -4.17 -8.88
C PHE A 127 7.09 -4.89 -8.79
N ASN A 128 8.15 -4.16 -8.46
CA ASN A 128 9.41 -4.78 -8.05
C ASN A 128 9.33 -5.07 -6.55
N LEU A 129 9.39 -6.35 -6.20
CA LEU A 129 9.53 -6.81 -4.84
C LEU A 129 10.98 -6.52 -4.39
N ASN A 130 11.17 -5.36 -3.78
CA ASN A 130 12.42 -4.96 -3.15
C ASN A 130 12.34 -5.26 -1.64
N LEU A 131 13.11 -6.25 -1.21
CA LEU A 131 13.15 -6.73 0.17
C LEU A 131 14.11 -5.93 1.06
N ALA A 132 14.88 -5.00 0.50
CA ALA A 132 15.71 -4.08 1.28
C ALA A 132 14.85 -3.26 2.23
N LYS A 133 15.43 -2.83 3.36
CA LYS A 133 14.74 -1.93 4.30
C LYS A 133 14.94 -0.48 3.88
N CYS A 134 13.85 0.25 3.81
CA CYS A 134 13.87 1.69 3.65
C CYS A 134 14.59 2.34 4.86
N PRO A 135 15.59 3.22 4.64
CA PRO A 135 16.29 3.87 5.73
C PRO A 135 15.41 4.88 6.48
N THR A 136 14.32 5.36 5.88
CA THR A 136 13.43 6.38 6.44
C THR A 136 12.28 5.74 7.25
N CYS A 137 11.34 5.05 6.58
CA CYS A 137 10.16 4.47 7.24
C CYS A 137 10.40 3.08 7.86
N LYS A 138 11.60 2.49 7.67
CA LYS A 138 12.02 1.18 8.22
C LYS A 138 11.23 -0.05 7.72
N LEU A 139 10.22 0.14 6.89
CA LEU A 139 9.53 -0.91 6.15
C LEU A 139 10.42 -1.47 5.04
N GLN A 140 10.10 -2.66 4.53
CA GLN A 140 10.69 -3.12 3.28
C GLN A 140 10.30 -2.18 2.14
N GLU A 141 11.21 -1.95 1.19
CA GLU A 141 11.03 -1.03 0.08
C GLU A 141 9.79 -1.35 -0.77
N TYR A 142 9.42 -2.63 -0.89
CA TYR A 142 8.18 -3.00 -1.57
C TYR A 142 6.92 -2.42 -0.89
N ALA A 143 6.96 -2.15 0.41
CA ALA A 143 5.87 -1.59 1.21
C ALA A 143 6.13 -0.12 1.62
N CYS A 144 7.12 0.53 1.01
CA CYS A 144 7.51 1.90 1.38
C CYS A 144 6.37 2.90 1.19
N GLU A 145 6.19 3.77 2.20
CA GLU A 145 5.22 4.87 2.22
C GLU A 145 5.83 6.23 1.86
N CYS A 146 7.15 6.28 1.68
CA CYS A 146 7.87 7.50 1.36
C CYS A 146 7.88 7.76 -0.16
N ALA A 147 8.00 9.03 -0.54
CA ALA A 147 7.98 9.48 -1.94
C ALA A 147 9.40 9.71 -2.51
N HIS A 148 10.31 8.74 -2.33
CA HIS A 148 11.67 8.84 -2.90
C HIS A 148 11.73 8.48 -4.39
#